data_AF-A0A3B9MMF6-F1
#
_entry.id   AF-A0A3B9MMF6-F1
#
_cell.length_a   1.000
_cell.length_b   1.000
_cell.length_c   1.000
_cell.angle_alpha   90.00
_cell.angle_beta   90.00
_cell.angle_gamma   90.00
#
_symmetry.space_group_name_H-M   'P 1'
#
loop_
_entity.id
_entity.type
_entity.pdbx_description
1 polymer ?
#
loop_
_entity_poly.entity_id
_entity_poly.type
_entity_poly.pdbx_seq_one_letter_code
_entity_poly.pdbx_strand_id
1 'polypeptide(L)'
;ASIYVKLQPLEERSVTQSNLMLRARSEILAKYLKEYPGQLRTSVQPVAAISGGGNRNSDIQFVIGGPDLDKLTKYSDALLAKMKTIPDVVDADSTLVTGKPELRVVIDRARAGDLGVRVADIAQALNTLVAGQKVSTFNAGTDQYNVRVRAMGEYRS
;
A
#
# COMPACT_ATOMS: atom_id res chain seq x y z
N ALA A 1 -1.33 6.18 7.39
CA ALA A 1 -0.67 6.45 8.68
C ALA A 1 -1.33 5.60 9.75
N SER A 2 -0.62 5.23 10.81
CA SER A 2 -1.15 4.45 11.94
C SER A 2 -1.09 5.29 13.20
N ILE A 3 -2.17 5.28 13.99
CA ILE A 3 -2.26 5.99 15.28
C ILE A 3 -2.50 4.93 16.35
N TYR A 4 -1.62 4.89 17.35
CA TYR A 4 -1.75 4.01 18.50
C TYR A 4 -2.36 4.77 19.66
N VAL A 5 -3.42 4.20 20.26
CA VAL A 5 -4.09 4.81 21.40
C VAL A 5 -3.86 3.92 22.61
N LYS A 6 -3.15 4.46 23.62
CA LYS A 6 -2.96 3.77 24.90
C LYS A 6 -4.22 3.95 25.73
N LEU A 7 -4.77 2.84 26.22
CA LEU A 7 -5.92 2.83 27.12
C LEU A 7 -5.45 2.83 28.58
N GLN A 8 -6.30 3.31 29.49
CA GLN A 8 -6.10 3.15 30.94
C GLN A 8 -5.97 1.66 31.32
N PRO A 9 -5.40 1.31 32.49
CA PRO A 9 -5.46 -0.06 33.01
C PRO A 9 -6.91 -0.58 33.06
N LEU A 10 -7.10 -1.90 32.88
CA LEU A 10 -8.44 -2.48 32.79
C LEU A 10 -9.30 -2.18 34.04
N GLU A 11 -8.66 -2.19 35.21
CA GLU A 11 -9.27 -1.93 36.52
C GLU A 11 -9.79 -0.49 36.67
N GLU A 12 -9.19 0.46 35.94
CA GLU A 12 -9.55 1.88 35.99
C GLU A 12 -10.55 2.26 34.88
N ARG A 13 -10.89 1.34 33.96
CA ARG A 13 -11.77 1.65 32.84
C ARG A 13 -13.23 1.56 33.24
N SER A 14 -13.95 2.65 33.00
CA SER A 14 -15.42 2.70 33.04
C SER A 14 -16.10 2.18 31.76
N VAL A 15 -15.34 2.01 30.67
CA VAL A 15 -15.85 1.59 29.36
C VAL A 15 -14.96 0.53 28.72
N THR A 16 -15.60 -0.40 28.01
CA THR A 16 -14.89 -1.47 27.31
C THR A 16 -14.13 -0.94 26.10
N GLN A 17 -13.07 -1.65 25.70
CA GLN A 17 -12.31 -1.31 24.49
C GLN A 17 -13.21 -1.33 23.25
N SER A 18 -14.11 -2.31 23.10
CA SER A 18 -15.05 -2.39 21.98
C SER A 18 -15.96 -1.16 21.90
N ASN A 19 -16.48 -0.68 23.04
CA ASN A 19 -17.29 0.54 23.08
C ASN A 19 -16.47 1.78 22.71
N LEU A 20 -15.22 1.89 23.17
CA LEU A 20 -14.33 2.98 22.75
C LEU A 20 -14.05 2.95 21.24
N MET A 21 -13.87 1.76 20.66
CA MET A 21 -13.70 1.60 19.21
C MET A 21 -14.95 1.99 18.44
N LEU A 22 -16.14 1.62 18.92
CA LEU A 22 -17.42 2.06 18.35
C LEU A 22 -17.56 3.58 18.38
N ARG A 23 -17.24 4.20 19.51
CA ARG A 23 -17.23 5.66 19.66
C ARG A 23 -16.22 6.33 18.73
N ALA A 24 -15.02 5.76 18.57
CA ALA A 24 -14.06 6.28 17.60
C ALA A 24 -14.61 6.25 16.16
N ARG A 25 -15.35 5.19 15.79
CA ARG A 25 -16.01 5.12 14.48
C ARG A 25 -17.13 6.15 14.34
N SER A 26 -18.03 6.25 15.31
CA SER A 26 -19.23 7.07 15.22
C SER A 26 -19.01 8.55 15.51
N GLU A 27 -18.12 8.91 16.44
CA GLU A 27 -17.91 10.29 16.89
C GLU A 27 -16.74 10.97 16.17
N ILE A 28 -15.67 10.22 15.86
CA ILE A 28 -14.45 10.78 15.27
C ILE A 28 -14.41 10.53 13.77
N LEU A 29 -14.37 9.26 13.35
CA LEU A 29 -14.18 8.92 11.94
C LEU A 29 -15.36 9.34 11.08
N ALA A 30 -16.61 9.22 11.57
CA ALA A 30 -17.79 9.64 10.82
C ALA A 30 -17.72 11.12 10.40
N LYS A 31 -17.16 11.99 11.24
CA LYS A 31 -16.96 13.42 10.90
C LYS A 31 -16.00 13.57 9.72
N TYR A 32 -14.84 12.94 9.77
CA TYR A 32 -13.82 13.04 8.71
C TYR A 32 -14.24 12.34 7.42
N LEU A 33 -14.94 11.22 7.50
CA LEU A 33 -15.47 10.52 6.33
C LEU A 33 -16.54 11.35 5.60
N LYS A 34 -17.31 12.17 6.34
CA LYS A 34 -18.25 13.13 5.76
C LYS A 34 -17.55 14.33 5.12
N GLU A 35 -16.45 14.79 5.70
CA GLU A 35 -15.67 15.94 5.20
C GLU A 35 -14.83 15.57 3.95
N TYR A 36 -14.28 14.35 3.91
CA TYR A 36 -13.40 13.85 2.84
C TYR A 36 -13.95 12.55 2.22
N PRO A 37 -15.13 12.59 1.58
CA PRO A 37 -15.79 11.39 1.07
C PRO A 37 -14.94 10.71 -0.01
N GLY A 38 -14.70 9.40 0.16
CA GLY A 38 -13.95 8.58 -0.79
C GLY A 38 -12.43 8.79 -0.77
N GLN A 39 -11.91 9.76 -0.02
CA GLN A 39 -10.47 10.05 0.06
C GLN A 39 -9.80 9.33 1.23
N LEU A 40 -10.57 9.01 2.28
CA LEU A 40 -10.07 8.36 3.49
C LEU A 40 -10.52 6.90 3.55
N ARG A 41 -9.54 6.00 3.73
CA ARG A 41 -9.74 4.59 4.05
C ARG A 41 -9.27 4.34 5.47
N THR A 42 -10.22 4.18 6.39
CA THR A 42 -9.97 4.11 7.82
C THR A 42 -10.44 2.79 8.40
N SER A 43 -9.76 2.32 9.44
CA SER A 43 -10.15 1.13 10.20
C SER A 43 -9.79 1.31 11.66
N VAL A 44 -10.63 0.82 12.56
CA VAL A 44 -10.34 0.81 14.01
C VAL A 44 -10.16 -0.63 14.44
N GLN A 45 -8.94 -1.01 14.84
CA GLN A 45 -8.62 -2.40 15.18
C GLN A 45 -7.87 -2.48 16.51
N PRO A 46 -8.01 -3.58 17.26
CA PRO A 46 -7.12 -3.84 18.38
C PRO A 46 -5.68 -3.96 17.90
N VAL A 47 -4.73 -3.58 18.75
CA VAL A 47 -3.31 -3.81 18.47
C VAL A 47 -3.04 -5.32 18.58
N ALA A 48 -2.59 -5.93 17.49
CA ALA A 48 -2.25 -7.34 17.49
C ALA A 48 -1.06 -7.61 18.45
N ALA A 49 -1.20 -8.61 19.32
CA ALA A 49 -0.15 -9.01 20.25
C ALA A 49 1.07 -9.62 19.53
N ILE A 50 0.86 -10.20 18.34
CA ILE A 50 1.89 -10.76 17.48
C ILE A 50 1.72 -10.14 16.09
N SER A 51 2.70 -9.35 15.68
CA SER A 51 2.73 -8.67 14.37
C SER A 51 3.42 -9.57 13.34
N GLY A 52 2.65 -10.42 12.66
CA GLY A 52 3.10 -11.19 11.50
C GLY A 52 2.78 -10.45 10.19
N GLY A 53 3.64 -9.52 9.79
CA GLY A 53 3.66 -8.97 8.43
C GLY A 53 2.44 -8.15 7.98
N GLY A 54 2.46 -6.84 8.24
CA GLY A 54 1.96 -5.75 7.37
C GLY A 54 0.48 -5.72 6.95
N ASN A 55 -0.29 -6.78 7.13
CA ASN A 55 -1.66 -6.89 6.68
C ASN A 55 -2.59 -6.46 7.82
N ARG A 56 -3.65 -5.74 7.45
CA ARG A 56 -4.71 -5.37 8.40
C ARG A 56 -5.29 -6.64 9.02
N ASN A 57 -5.40 -6.65 10.34
CA ASN A 57 -5.93 -7.78 11.08
C ASN A 57 -7.47 -7.67 11.09
N SER A 58 -8.09 -8.06 9.98
CA SER A 58 -9.54 -8.15 9.87
C SER A 58 -10.01 -9.52 10.36
N ASP A 59 -11.09 -9.53 11.14
CA ASP A 59 -11.69 -10.76 11.70
C ASP A 59 -12.12 -11.75 10.62
N ILE A 60 -12.52 -11.22 9.45
CA ILE A 60 -12.88 -12.00 8.27
C ILE A 60 -12.07 -11.50 7.08
N GLN A 61 -11.46 -12.44 6.35
CA GLN A 61 -10.70 -12.16 5.13
C GLN A 61 -11.17 -13.06 4.00
N PHE A 62 -11.43 -12.45 2.85
CA PHE A 62 -11.74 -13.16 1.61
C PHE A 62 -10.55 -13.06 0.66
N VAL A 63 -10.12 -14.19 0.12
CA VAL A 63 -9.03 -14.25 -0.86
C VAL A 63 -9.65 -14.58 -2.23
N ILE A 64 -9.47 -13.68 -3.18
CA ILE A 64 -9.89 -13.88 -4.58
C ILE A 64 -8.64 -14.10 -5.41
N GLY A 65 -8.53 -15.27 -6.04
CA GLY A 65 -7.38 -15.66 -6.86
C GLY A 65 -7.78 -15.99 -8.29
N GLY A 66 -6.90 -15.66 -9.24
CA GLY A 66 -7.13 -15.91 -10.66
C GLY A 66 -6.05 -15.26 -11.53
N PRO A 67 -6.02 -15.60 -12.84
CA PRO A 67 -4.99 -15.11 -13.75
C PRO A 67 -5.27 -13.72 -14.35
N ASP A 68 -6.48 -13.20 -14.18
CA ASP A 68 -6.99 -12.01 -14.88
C ASP A 68 -7.26 -10.87 -13.88
N LEU A 69 -6.38 -9.87 -13.89
CA LEU A 69 -6.44 -8.75 -12.94
C LEU A 69 -7.72 -7.91 -13.08
N ASP A 70 -8.23 -7.73 -14.30
CA ASP A 70 -9.43 -6.92 -14.55
C ASP A 70 -10.67 -7.62 -13.97
N LYS A 71 -10.76 -8.94 -14.15
CA LYS A 71 -11.81 -9.75 -13.51
C LYS A 71 -11.68 -9.75 -11.99
N LEU A 72 -10.46 -9.91 -11.47
CA LEU A 72 -10.21 -9.86 -10.03
C LEU A 72 -10.66 -8.53 -9.42
N THR A 73 -10.37 -7.42 -10.10
CA THR A 73 -10.82 -6.07 -9.70
C THR A 73 -12.34 -6.01 -9.66
N LYS A 74 -13.00 -6.39 -10.75
CA LYS A 74 -14.47 -6.38 -10.84
C LYS A 74 -15.14 -7.22 -9.75
N TYR A 75 -14.62 -8.41 -9.47
CA TYR A 75 -15.19 -9.29 -8.44
C TYR A 75 -14.90 -8.78 -7.03
N SER A 76 -13.70 -8.24 -6.78
CA SER A 76 -13.36 -7.63 -5.49
C SER A 76 -14.25 -6.43 -5.18
N ASP A 77 -14.48 -5.55 -6.17
CA ASP A 77 -15.33 -4.37 -6.00
C ASP A 77 -16.80 -4.77 -5.77
N ALA A 78 -17.30 -5.76 -6.52
CA ALA A 78 -18.65 -6.26 -6.33
C ALA A 78 -18.86 -6.91 -4.95
N LEU A 79 -17.88 -7.68 -4.47
CA LEU A 79 -17.91 -8.25 -3.12
C LEU A 79 -17.87 -7.16 -2.06
N LEU A 80 -16.97 -6.20 -2.19
CA LEU A 80 -16.82 -5.08 -1.25
C LEU A 80 -18.09 -4.23 -1.19
N ALA A 81 -18.73 -3.96 -2.32
CA ALA A 81 -20.00 -3.23 -2.38
C ALA A 81 -21.10 -3.96 -1.62
N LYS A 82 -21.22 -5.29 -1.79
CA LYS A 82 -22.18 -6.12 -1.05
C LYS A 82 -21.86 -6.20 0.44
N MET A 83 -20.59 -6.30 0.81
CA MET A 83 -20.19 -6.31 2.22
C MET A 83 -20.60 -5.02 2.93
N LYS A 84 -20.45 -3.87 2.26
CA LYS A 84 -20.85 -2.56 2.80
C LYS A 84 -22.36 -2.41 3.02
N THR A 85 -23.20 -3.26 2.44
CA THR A 85 -24.66 -3.23 2.68
C THR A 85 -25.08 -4.03 3.91
N ILE A 86 -24.18 -4.83 4.49
CA ILE A 86 -24.48 -5.65 5.67
C ILE A 86 -24.32 -4.76 6.92
N PRO A 87 -25.36 -4.55 7.74
CA PRO A 87 -25.32 -3.59 8.85
C PRO A 87 -24.19 -3.82 9.87
N ASP A 88 -23.85 -5.08 10.13
CA ASP A 88 -22.84 -5.46 11.14
C ASP A 88 -21.40 -5.47 10.60
N VAL A 89 -21.22 -5.23 9.29
CA VAL A 89 -19.89 -5.20 8.69
C VAL A 89 -19.31 -3.80 8.77
N VAL A 90 -18.27 -3.67 9.60
CA VAL A 90 -17.51 -2.42 9.76
C VAL A 90 -16.15 -2.51 9.08
N ASP A 91 -15.61 -1.35 8.69
CA ASP A 91 -14.25 -1.21 8.15
C ASP A 91 -13.94 -2.12 6.95
N ALA A 92 -14.95 -2.47 6.15
CA ALA A 92 -14.80 -3.29 4.94
C ALA A 92 -13.88 -2.59 3.94
N ASP A 93 -12.80 -3.27 3.58
CA ASP A 93 -11.83 -2.76 2.63
C ASP A 93 -11.19 -3.86 1.78
N SER A 94 -10.56 -3.46 0.68
CA SER A 94 -9.77 -4.35 -0.20
C SER A 94 -8.28 -4.04 -0.10
N THR A 95 -7.43 -5.05 -0.19
CA THR A 95 -5.97 -4.87 -0.35
C THR A 95 -5.59 -4.54 -1.78
N LEU A 96 -6.50 -4.69 -2.73
CA LEU A 96 -6.31 -4.30 -4.11
C LEU A 96 -6.24 -2.77 -4.20
N VAL A 97 -5.09 -2.27 -4.62
CA VAL A 97 -4.88 -0.85 -4.90
C VAL A 97 -4.93 -0.66 -6.41
N THR A 98 -6.12 -0.38 -6.92
CA THR A 98 -6.33 0.02 -8.31
C THR A 98 -5.77 1.43 -8.51
N GLY A 99 -4.89 1.63 -9.50
CA GLY A 99 -4.39 2.95 -9.85
C GLY A 99 -3.00 3.33 -9.31
N LYS A 100 -2.13 2.36 -9.01
CA LYS A 100 -0.68 2.64 -9.10
C LYS A 100 -0.32 2.73 -10.59
N PRO A 101 0.00 3.91 -11.13
CA PRO A 101 0.43 3.99 -12.52
C PRO A 101 1.74 3.21 -12.67
N GLU A 102 1.74 2.22 -13.54
CA GLU A 102 2.93 1.45 -13.90
C GLU A 102 3.36 1.84 -15.30
N LEU A 103 4.62 2.25 -15.46
CA LEU A 103 5.22 2.47 -16.77
C LEU A 103 5.78 1.14 -17.29
N ARG A 104 5.13 0.57 -18.30
CA ARG A 104 5.61 -0.65 -18.96
C ARG A 104 6.43 -0.28 -20.19
N VAL A 105 7.73 -0.58 -20.16
CA VAL A 105 8.59 -0.46 -21.34
C VAL A 105 8.62 -1.80 -22.09
N VAL A 106 8.18 -1.79 -23.35
CA VAL A 106 8.25 -2.95 -24.24
C VAL A 106 9.37 -2.71 -25.24
N ILE A 107 10.43 -3.52 -25.18
CA ILE A 107 11.59 -3.37 -26.06
C ILE A 107 11.33 -4.12 -27.38
N ASP A 108 11.39 -3.39 -28.48
CA ASP A 108 11.43 -3.99 -29.83
C ASP A 108 12.80 -4.64 -30.07
N ARG A 109 12.82 -5.97 -30.01
CA ARG A 109 14.06 -6.74 -30.14
C ARG A 109 14.61 -6.76 -31.57
N ALA A 110 13.74 -6.72 -32.58
CA ALA A 110 14.17 -6.73 -33.97
C ALA A 110 14.89 -5.43 -34.28
N ARG A 111 14.27 -4.30 -33.93
CA ARG A 111 14.86 -2.98 -34.11
C ARG A 111 16.13 -2.75 -33.28
N ALA A 112 16.19 -3.31 -32.06
CA ALA A 112 17.41 -3.27 -31.26
C ALA A 112 18.56 -4.03 -31.93
N GLY A 113 18.25 -5.19 -32.55
CA GLY A 113 19.21 -5.97 -33.34
C GLY A 113 19.73 -5.22 -34.56
N ASP A 114 18.84 -4.57 -35.31
CA ASP A 114 19.20 -3.74 -36.48
C ASP A 114 20.15 -2.59 -36.10
N LEU A 115 20.03 -2.07 -34.88
CA LEU A 115 20.87 -0.99 -34.34
C LEU A 115 22.12 -1.52 -33.60
N GLY A 116 22.32 -2.84 -33.52
CA GLY A 116 23.45 -3.44 -32.80
C GLY A 116 23.40 -3.26 -31.28
N VAL A 117 22.26 -2.91 -30.70
CA VAL A 117 22.09 -2.65 -29.26
C VAL A 117 21.53 -3.89 -28.57
N ARG A 118 22.18 -4.33 -27.48
CA ARG A 118 21.68 -5.47 -26.72
C ARG A 118 20.52 -5.04 -25.82
N VAL A 119 19.50 -5.89 -25.72
CA VAL A 119 18.35 -5.67 -24.82
C VAL A 119 18.77 -5.42 -23.37
N ALA A 120 19.85 -6.08 -22.92
CA ALA A 120 20.42 -5.89 -21.59
C ALA A 120 20.92 -4.46 -21.34
N ASP A 121 21.54 -3.83 -22.35
CA ASP A 121 22.07 -2.47 -22.25
C ASP A 121 20.92 -1.45 -22.16
N ILE A 122 19.84 -1.68 -22.92
CA ILE A 122 18.61 -0.86 -22.87
C ILE A 122 17.97 -0.93 -21.48
N ALA A 123 17.84 -2.14 -20.92
CA ALA A 123 17.30 -2.33 -19.57
C ALA A 123 18.18 -1.67 -18.49
N GLN A 124 19.51 -1.78 -18.60
CA GLN A 124 20.44 -1.16 -17.67
C GLN A 124 20.39 0.37 -17.72
N ALA A 125 20.31 0.95 -18.91
CA ALA A 125 20.18 2.40 -19.11
C ALA A 125 18.87 2.92 -18.49
N LEU A 126 17.73 2.27 -18.78
CA LEU A 126 16.42 2.64 -18.21
C LEU A 126 16.42 2.57 -16.68
N ASN A 127 17.01 1.52 -16.10
CA ASN A 127 17.13 1.39 -14.65
C ASN A 127 17.94 2.54 -14.02
N THR A 128 19.03 2.94 -14.68
CA THR A 128 19.90 4.04 -14.23
C THR A 128 19.19 5.40 -14.33
N LEU A 129 18.38 5.61 -15.36
CA LEU A 129 17.61 6.83 -15.58
C LEU A 129 16.46 6.98 -14.58
N VAL A 130 15.72 5.90 -14.30
CA VAL A 130 14.49 5.93 -13.48
C VAL A 130 14.77 5.69 -12.00
N ALA A 131 15.37 4.56 -11.64
CA ALA A 131 15.55 4.16 -10.24
C ALA A 131 16.88 4.67 -9.65
N GLY A 132 17.89 4.81 -10.51
CA GLY A 132 19.28 4.99 -10.12
C GLY A 132 19.91 3.70 -9.63
N GLN A 133 21.21 3.54 -9.85
CA GLN A 133 21.94 2.35 -9.42
C GLN A 133 22.74 2.65 -8.15
N LYS A 134 22.59 1.79 -7.14
CA LYS A 134 23.53 1.76 -6.01
C LYS A 134 24.84 1.19 -6.54
N VAL A 135 25.87 2.02 -6.58
CA VAL A 135 27.20 1.64 -7.09
C VAL A 135 28.16 1.29 -5.96
N SER A 136 28.00 1.89 -4.79
CA SER A 136 28.87 1.61 -3.64
C SER A 136 28.23 2.05 -2.32
N THR A 137 28.95 1.87 -1.23
CA THR A 137 28.65 2.44 0.09
C THR A 137 29.82 3.27 0.58
N PHE A 138 29.54 4.40 1.20
CA PHE A 138 30.52 5.28 1.81
C PHE A 138 30.36 5.24 3.33
N ASN A 139 31.43 4.94 4.05
CA ASN A 139 31.42 4.92 5.52
C ASN A 139 31.95 6.26 6.05
N ALA A 140 31.19 6.90 6.93
CA ALA A 140 31.66 8.06 7.70
C ALA A 140 31.48 7.77 9.19
N GLY A 141 32.59 7.54 9.89
CA GLY A 141 32.55 7.10 11.28
C GLY A 141 31.88 5.72 11.43
N THR A 142 30.89 5.63 12.31
CA THR A 142 30.05 4.43 12.52
C THR A 142 28.88 4.30 11.53
N ASP A 143 28.64 5.32 10.71
CA ASP A 143 27.50 5.34 9.79
C ASP A 143 27.91 4.94 8.36
N GLN A 144 27.05 4.14 7.71
CA GLN A 144 27.22 3.69 6.33
C GLN A 144 26.15 4.29 5.42
N TYR A 145 26.58 5.02 4.40
CA TYR A 145 25.72 5.70 3.43
C TYR A 145 25.71 4.95 2.10
N ASN A 146 24.53 4.87 1.46
CA ASN A 146 24.41 4.31 0.12
C ASN A 146 24.77 5.36 -0.93
N VAL A 147 25.77 5.07 -1.78
CA VAL A 147 26.12 5.91 -2.93
C VAL A 147 25.32 5.43 -4.14
N ARG A 148 24.51 6.30 -4.72
CA ARG A 148 23.68 6.01 -5.90
C ARG A 148 24.05 6.93 -7.06
N VAL A 149 24.29 6.37 -8.23
CA VAL A 149 24.40 7.11 -9.49
C VAL A 149 23.01 7.22 -10.10
N ARG A 150 22.63 8.45 -10.46
CA ARG A 150 21.34 8.80 -11.06
C ARG A 150 21.56 9.84 -12.15
N ALA A 151 20.71 9.81 -13.17
CA ALA A 151 20.71 10.84 -14.21
C ALA A 151 20.32 12.22 -13.67
N MET A 152 20.78 13.27 -14.37
CA MET A 152 20.45 14.68 -14.09
C MET A 152 18.94 14.92 -14.24
N GLY A 153 18.42 15.91 -13.52
CA GLY A 153 16.98 16.13 -13.33
C GLY A 153 16.16 16.24 -14.63
N GLU A 154 16.74 16.81 -15.69
CA GLU A 154 16.08 16.99 -16.99
C GLU A 154 15.84 15.68 -17.76
N TYR A 155 16.50 14.59 -17.37
CA TYR A 155 16.34 13.26 -18.00
C TYR A 155 15.51 12.28 -17.16
N ARG A 156 14.80 12.78 -16.14
CA ARG A 156 13.84 11.98 -15.36
C ARG A 156 12.44 12.16 -15.95
N SER A 157 11.86 11.04 -16.41
CA SER A 157 10.45 10.90 -16.77
C SER A 157 9.69 10.13 -15.70
#